data_AF-A0A847LJG1-F1
#
_entry.id   AF-A0A847LJG1-F1
#
_cell.length_a   1.000
_cell.length_b   1.000
_cell.length_c   1.000
_cell.angle_alpha   90.00
_cell.angle_beta   90.00
_cell.angle_gamma   90.00
#
_symmetry.space_group_name_H-M   'P 1'
#
loop_
_entity.id
_entity.type
_entity.pdbx_description
1 polymer ?
#
loop_
_entity_poly.entity_id
_entity_poly.type
_entity_poly.pdbx_seq_one_letter_code
_entity_poly.pdbx_strand_id
1 'polypeptide(L)'
;MPRQRGSSPKLVLWNNALVNALSTRAFDEARRDRAWWSRLVENAAGSHLCCGLPPVEYPDSCWRDGPHEVDDVVTRGPALWAFEAKSGRGGRQSGLTRFQDRYPEAKVLLIGSTGIPLEEFRGHQPGERMT
;
A
#
# COMPACT_ATOMS: atom_id res chain seq x y z
N MET A 1 -15.58 9.68 1.38
CA MET A 1 -14.30 8.94 1.42
C MET A 1 -13.60 9.24 2.73
N PRO A 2 -12.91 8.27 3.34
CA PRO A 2 -12.08 8.46 4.53
C PRO A 2 -10.92 9.44 4.24
N ARG A 3 -11.20 10.74 4.15
CA ARG A 3 -10.18 11.78 4.04
C ARG A 3 -9.99 12.38 5.42
N GLN A 4 -8.83 12.15 6.03
CA GLN A 4 -8.45 12.85 7.25
C GLN A 4 -7.52 14.02 6.91
N ARG A 5 -7.90 15.22 7.34
CA ARG A 5 -7.02 16.40 7.29
C ARG A 5 -5.84 16.14 8.21
N GLY A 6 -4.61 16.20 7.69
CA GLY A 6 -3.37 16.12 8.47
C GLY A 6 -2.37 15.04 8.05
N SER A 7 -2.70 14.16 7.10
CA SER A 7 -1.68 13.29 6.50
C SER A 7 -0.82 14.08 5.52
N SER A 8 0.51 13.90 5.60
CA SER A 8 1.40 14.37 4.55
C SER A 8 1.04 13.67 3.24
N PRO A 9 1.12 14.35 2.07
CA PRO A 9 0.89 13.70 0.79
C PRO A 9 1.81 12.50 0.64
N LYS A 10 1.24 11.32 0.40
CA LYS A 10 2.02 10.14 0.02
C LYS A 10 2.42 10.30 -1.44
N LEU A 11 3.72 10.37 -1.69
CA LEU A 11 4.25 10.39 -3.05
C LEU A 11 4.43 8.95 -3.53
N VAL A 12 3.67 8.57 -4.55
CA VAL A 12 3.81 7.28 -5.23
C VAL A 12 4.51 7.49 -6.56
N LEU A 13 5.64 6.82 -6.76
CA LEU A 13 6.35 6.78 -8.04
C LEU A 13 5.79 5.65 -8.87
N TRP A 14 5.22 5.99 -10.03
CA TRP A 14 4.47 5.06 -10.88
C TRP A 14 5.31 3.92 -11.44
N ASN A 15 6.63 4.07 -11.47
CA ASN A 15 7.52 3.04 -11.98
C ASN A 15 8.71 2.83 -11.03
N ASN A 16 8.65 1.74 -10.28
CA ASN A 16 9.72 1.32 -9.38
C ASN A 16 11.05 1.04 -10.10
N ALA A 17 11.03 0.71 -11.40
CA ALA A 17 12.26 0.52 -12.17
C ALA A 17 13.05 1.83 -12.27
N LEU A 18 12.38 2.99 -12.39
CA LEU A 18 13.05 4.29 -12.43
C LEU A 18 13.71 4.65 -11.09
N VAL A 19 13.05 4.30 -9.98
CA VAL A 19 13.62 4.46 -8.63
C VAL A 19 14.94 3.70 -8.48
N ASN A 20 14.97 2.47 -8.99
CA ASN A 20 16.16 1.62 -8.90
C ASN A 20 17.23 1.99 -9.93
N ALA A 21 16.85 2.38 -11.15
CA ALA A 21 17.78 2.76 -12.21
C ALA A 21 18.60 4.02 -11.87
N LEU A 22 18.05 4.92 -11.06
CA LEU A 22 18.72 6.13 -10.57
C LEU A 22 19.43 5.93 -9.22
N SER A 23 19.29 4.75 -8.61
CA SER A 23 19.94 4.43 -7.34
C SER A 23 21.38 3.97 -7.58
N THR A 24 22.31 4.43 -6.74
CA THR A 24 23.70 3.93 -6.72
C THR A 24 23.84 2.64 -5.90
N ARG A 25 22.77 2.16 -5.27
CA ARG A 25 22.80 0.96 -4.40
C ARG A 25 22.83 -0.31 -5.22
N ALA A 26 23.69 -1.25 -4.85
CA ALA A 26 23.58 -2.62 -5.36
C ALA A 26 22.31 -3.29 -4.81
N PHE A 27 21.80 -4.32 -5.50
CA PHE A 27 20.63 -5.08 -5.03
C PHE A 27 20.79 -5.58 -3.59
N ASP A 28 21.94 -6.15 -3.32
CA ASP A 28 22.34 -6.71 -2.03
C ASP A 28 22.41 -5.66 -0.91
N GLU A 29 22.85 -4.45 -1.24
CA GLU A 29 22.88 -3.30 -0.34
C GLU A 29 21.46 -2.82 -0.05
N ALA A 30 20.66 -2.63 -1.11
CA ALA A 30 19.26 -2.24 -1.01
C ALA A 30 18.44 -3.24 -0.18
N ARG A 31 18.77 -4.54 -0.23
CA ARG A 31 18.08 -5.56 0.55
C ARG A 31 18.44 -5.55 2.03
N ARG A 32 19.68 -5.16 2.37
CA ARG A 32 20.16 -5.04 3.75
C ARG A 32 19.65 -3.75 4.43
N ASP A 33 19.51 -2.67 3.67
CA ASP A 33 18.84 -1.45 4.15
C ASP A 33 17.33 -1.68 4.25
N ARG A 34 16.86 -2.01 5.46
CA ARG A 34 15.45 -2.32 5.73
C ARG A 34 14.52 -1.15 5.45
N ALA A 35 14.95 0.08 5.73
CA ALA A 35 14.11 1.26 5.55
C ALA A 35 13.93 1.56 4.05
N TRP A 36 15.02 1.49 3.29
CA TRP A 36 14.97 1.62 1.84
C TRP A 36 14.14 0.50 1.20
N TRP A 37 14.38 -0.76 1.62
CA TRP A 37 13.62 -1.89 1.10
C TRP A 37 12.12 -1.78 1.40
N SER A 38 11.74 -1.30 2.60
CA SER A 38 10.32 -1.06 2.94
C SER A 38 9.69 -0.05 2.00
N ARG A 39 10.36 1.09 1.77
CA ARG A 39 9.88 2.12 0.84
C ARG A 39 9.71 1.58 -0.57
N LEU A 40 10.64 0.75 -1.05
CA LEU A 40 10.52 0.12 -2.37
C LEU A 40 9.30 -0.81 -2.46
N VAL A 41 9.04 -1.61 -1.43
CA VAL A 41 7.90 -2.53 -1.38
C VAL A 41 6.58 -1.78 -1.27
N GLU A 42 6.50 -0.77 -0.40
CA GLU A 42 5.33 0.11 -0.25
C GLU A 42 5.03 0.83 -1.58
N ASN A 43 6.05 1.39 -2.23
CA ASN A 43 5.88 2.02 -3.54
C ASN A 43 5.52 1.01 -4.63
N ALA A 44 6.00 -0.24 -4.56
CA ALA A 44 5.62 -1.30 -5.50
C ALA A 44 4.13 -1.62 -5.41
N ALA A 45 3.59 -1.68 -4.18
CA ALA A 45 2.18 -1.91 -3.94
C ALA A 45 1.32 -0.73 -4.39
N GLY A 46 1.65 0.49 -3.94
CA GLY A 46 0.89 1.69 -4.30
C GLY A 46 0.91 1.99 -5.80
N SER A 47 2.07 1.82 -6.47
CA SER A 47 2.15 1.99 -7.92
C SER A 47 1.34 0.96 -8.69
N HIS A 48 1.28 -0.29 -8.21
CA HIS A 48 0.43 -1.31 -8.83
C HIS A 48 -1.06 -0.95 -8.78
N LEU A 49 -1.54 -0.41 -7.64
CA LEU A 49 -2.89 0.14 -7.51
C LEU A 49 -3.10 1.32 -8.47
N CYS A 50 -2.24 2.33 -8.40
CA CYS A 50 -2.34 3.55 -9.22
C CYS A 50 -2.30 3.28 -10.73
N CYS A 51 -1.51 2.30 -11.18
CA CYS A 51 -1.40 1.95 -12.59
C CYS A 51 -2.54 1.04 -13.09
N GLY A 52 -3.09 0.21 -12.20
CA GLY A 52 -4.11 -0.78 -12.57
C GLY A 52 -5.55 -0.35 -12.30
N LEU A 53 -5.78 0.73 -11.55
CA LEU A 53 -7.10 1.21 -11.16
C LEU A 53 -7.39 2.60 -11.76
N PRO A 54 -8.47 2.77 -12.54
CA PRO A 54 -8.87 4.08 -13.05
C PRO A 54 -9.24 5.03 -11.88
N PRO A 55 -8.55 6.17 -11.71
CA PRO A 55 -8.70 7.01 -10.50
C PRO A 55 -10.08 7.66 -10.37
N VAL A 56 -10.83 7.79 -11.47
CA VAL A 56 -12.22 8.30 -11.45
C VAL A 56 -13.18 7.29 -10.83
N GLU A 57 -12.96 6.00 -11.07
CA GLU A 57 -13.82 4.92 -10.57
C GLU A 57 -13.32 4.37 -9.22
N TYR A 58 -12.00 4.37 -9.02
CA TYR A 58 -11.29 3.84 -7.87
C TYR A 58 -10.34 4.88 -7.28
N PRO A 59 -10.87 5.97 -6.71
CA PRO A 59 -10.02 6.96 -6.06
C PRO A 59 -9.27 6.33 -4.90
N ASP A 60 -7.96 6.56 -4.91
CA ASP A 60 -6.99 6.12 -3.91
C ASP A 60 -6.63 7.29 -2.97
N SER A 61 -6.43 6.98 -1.69
CA SER A 61 -6.03 7.94 -0.66
C SER A 61 -5.24 7.28 0.46
N CYS A 62 -4.38 8.05 1.14
CA CYS A 62 -3.82 7.60 2.43
C CYS A 62 -4.81 7.88 3.57
N TRP A 63 -4.74 7.07 4.64
CA TRP A 63 -5.53 7.27 5.85
C TRP A 63 -4.65 7.23 7.10
N ARG A 64 -4.97 8.08 8.08
CA ARG A 64 -4.23 8.19 9.34
C ARG A 64 -5.13 8.61 10.50
N ASP A 65 -5.03 7.91 11.62
CA ASP A 65 -5.68 8.24 12.90
C ASP A 65 -4.64 8.22 14.03
N GLY A 66 -4.11 9.40 14.36
CA GLY A 66 -3.01 9.55 15.31
C GLY A 66 -1.76 8.79 14.85
N PRO A 67 -1.26 7.80 15.62
CA PRO A 67 -0.10 7.00 15.26
C PRO A 67 -0.43 5.86 14.28
N HIS A 68 -1.71 5.64 13.96
CA HIS A 68 -2.15 4.57 13.08
C HIS A 68 -2.27 5.08 11.66
N GLU A 69 -1.67 4.37 10.71
CA GLU A 69 -1.65 4.74 9.29
C GLU A 69 -1.96 3.52 8.45
N VAL A 70 -2.70 3.74 7.36
CA VAL A 70 -2.96 2.76 6.31
C VAL A 70 -2.35 3.31 5.04
N ASP A 71 -1.58 2.47 4.36
CA ASP A 71 -0.76 2.87 3.22
C ASP A 71 -1.62 3.40 2.07
N ASP A 72 -2.64 2.65 1.66
CA ASP A 72 -3.51 2.97 0.54
C ASP A 72 -4.95 2.56 0.87
N VAL A 73 -5.90 3.45 0.59
CA VAL A 73 -7.34 3.25 0.82
C VAL A 73 -8.07 3.56 -0.49
N VAL A 74 -8.66 2.52 -1.06
CA VAL A 74 -9.39 2.59 -2.32
C VAL A 74 -10.88 2.50 -2.05
N THR A 75 -11.66 3.26 -2.80
CA THR A 75 -13.13 3.22 -2.72
C THR A 75 -13.75 3.00 -4.08
N ARG A 76 -14.90 2.31 -4.14
CA ARG A 76 -15.72 2.16 -5.35
C ARG A 76 -17.18 2.04 -4.92
N GLY A 77 -17.96 3.09 -5.13
CA GLY A 77 -19.32 3.15 -4.58
C GLY A 77 -19.33 2.95 -3.05
N PRO A 78 -20.08 1.98 -2.51
CA PRO A 78 -20.10 1.69 -1.07
C PRO A 78 -18.91 0.84 -0.59
N ALA A 79 -18.18 0.22 -1.52
CA ALA A 79 -17.09 -0.68 -1.17
C ALA A 79 -15.81 0.10 -0.82
N LEU A 80 -15.10 -0.42 0.18
CA LEU A 80 -13.94 0.21 0.80
C LEU A 80 -12.87 -0.84 1.04
N TRP A 81 -11.68 -0.60 0.51
CA TRP A 81 -10.51 -1.46 0.70
C TRP A 81 -9.38 -0.68 1.33
N ALA A 82 -8.71 -1.30 2.29
CA ALA A 82 -7.54 -0.76 2.96
C ALA A 82 -6.37 -1.72 2.77
N PHE A 83 -5.25 -1.19 2.27
CA PHE A 83 -4.05 -1.96 1.95
C PHE A 83 -2.91 -1.54 2.88
N GLU A 84 -2.14 -2.51 3.35
CA GLU A 84 -0.88 -2.27 4.06
C GLU A 84 0.20 -3.20 3.49
N ALA A 85 1.34 -2.63 3.10
CA ALA A 85 2.45 -3.39 2.53
C ALA A 85 3.54 -3.64 3.59
N LYS A 86 4.01 -4.88 3.68
CA LYS A 86 5.05 -5.29 4.62
C LYS A 86 6.22 -5.95 3.90
N SER A 87 7.41 -5.41 4.17
CA SER A 87 8.65 -5.85 3.54
C SER A 87 9.47 -6.85 4.39
N GLY A 88 9.00 -7.17 5.62
CA GLY A 88 9.64 -8.09 6.57
C GLY A 88 8.72 -8.55 7.71
N ARG A 89 9.25 -9.42 8.59
CA ARG A 89 8.53 -9.95 9.77
C ARG A 89 8.64 -8.97 10.94
N GLY A 90 7.50 -8.53 11.46
CA GLY A 90 7.45 -7.77 12.71
C GLY A 90 7.04 -6.31 12.52
N GLY A 91 5.76 -6.05 12.78
CA GLY A 91 5.15 -4.74 12.95
C GLY A 91 3.70 -4.98 13.35
N ARG A 92 3.17 -4.24 14.34
CA ARG A 92 1.75 -4.36 14.70
C ARG A 92 0.92 -3.93 13.50
N GLN A 93 -0.13 -4.68 13.16
CA GLN A 93 -1.19 -4.33 12.19
C GLN A 93 -2.06 -3.15 12.68
N SER A 94 -1.48 -2.23 13.45
CA SER A 94 -2.25 -1.27 14.22
C SER A 94 -3.01 -0.27 13.33
N GLY A 95 -2.50 -0.02 12.12
CA GLY A 95 -3.16 0.75 11.08
C GLY A 95 -4.46 0.10 10.63
N LEU A 96 -4.35 -1.09 10.03
CA LEU A 96 -5.51 -1.84 9.53
C LEU A 96 -6.50 -2.22 10.64
N THR A 97 -6.05 -2.60 11.83
CA THR A 97 -6.97 -2.89 12.96
C THR A 97 -7.77 -1.64 13.33
N ARG A 98 -7.12 -0.49 13.53
CA ARG A 98 -7.82 0.76 13.85
C ARG A 98 -8.73 1.20 12.71
N PHE A 99 -8.33 0.97 11.47
CA PHE A 99 -9.16 1.24 10.29
C PHE A 99 -10.42 0.38 10.28
N GLN A 100 -10.30 -0.93 10.53
CA GLN A 100 -11.43 -1.85 10.60
C GLN A 100 -12.39 -1.48 11.73
N ASP A 101 -11.87 -1.09 12.90
CA ASP A 101 -12.71 -0.61 14.01
C ASP A 101 -13.54 0.62 13.62
N ARG A 102 -12.96 1.51 12.79
CA ARG A 102 -13.63 2.73 12.29
C ARG A 102 -14.58 2.45 11.12
N TYR A 103 -14.25 1.45 10.30
CA TYR A 103 -14.97 1.06 9.09
C TYR A 103 -15.17 -0.46 9.06
N PRO A 104 -16.14 -1.01 9.82
CA PRO A 104 -16.29 -2.46 9.99
C PRO A 104 -16.60 -3.23 8.69
N GLU A 105 -17.16 -2.55 7.70
CA GLU A 105 -17.48 -3.11 6.38
C GLU A 105 -16.29 -3.07 5.40
N ALA A 106 -15.17 -2.46 5.79
CA ALA A 106 -13.99 -2.39 4.94
C ALA A 106 -13.36 -3.77 4.76
N LYS A 107 -12.82 -4.02 3.57
CA LYS A 107 -11.94 -5.16 3.33
C LYS A 107 -10.50 -4.73 3.57
N VAL A 108 -9.81 -5.38 4.50
CA VAL A 108 -8.39 -5.12 4.78
C VAL A 108 -7.51 -6.16 4.10
N LEU A 109 -6.51 -5.69 3.35
CA LEU A 109 -5.57 -6.52 2.61
C LEU A 109 -4.15 -6.22 3.06
N LEU A 110 -3.46 -7.26 3.51
CA LEU A 110 -2.04 -7.19 3.85
C LEU A 110 -1.23 -7.74 2.69
N ILE A 111 -0.24 -6.99 2.23
CA ILE A 111 0.65 -7.38 1.14
C ILE A 111 2.03 -7.72 1.74
N GLY A 112 2.58 -8.87 1.36
CA GLY A 112 3.87 -9.38 1.84
C GLY A 112 3.73 -10.58 2.77
N SER A 113 4.72 -10.76 3.67
CA SER A 113 5.01 -12.06 4.31
C SER A 113 3.91 -12.68 5.18
N THR A 114 2.88 -11.93 5.56
CA THR A 114 1.79 -12.36 6.43
C THR A 114 0.41 -12.18 5.78
N GLY A 115 0.38 -11.92 4.47
CA GLY A 115 -0.84 -11.76 3.67
C GLY A 115 -0.62 -12.23 2.24
N ILE A 116 -1.09 -11.46 1.26
CA ILE A 116 -0.90 -11.76 -0.17
C ILE A 116 0.58 -11.53 -0.52
N PRO A 117 1.32 -12.53 -1.02
CA PRO A 117 2.70 -12.33 -1.48
C PRO A 117 2.79 -11.18 -2.48
N LEU A 118 3.84 -10.36 -2.40
CA LEU A 118 3.98 -9.16 -3.24
C LEU A 118 3.99 -9.52 -4.73
N GLU A 119 4.64 -10.62 -5.08
CA GLU A 119 4.72 -11.15 -6.44
C GLU A 119 3.35 -11.60 -6.95
N GLU A 120 2.56 -12.27 -6.09
CA GLU A 120 1.20 -12.69 -6.42
C GLU A 120 0.27 -11.49 -6.61
N PHE A 121 0.35 -10.52 -5.70
CA PHE A 121 -0.41 -9.27 -5.76
C PHE A 121 -0.17 -8.55 -7.08
N ARG A 122 1.11 -8.38 -7.46
CA ARG A 122 1.50 -7.72 -8.72
C ARG A 122 1.24 -8.54 -9.98
N GLY A 123 1.03 -9.84 -9.85
CA GLY A 123 0.78 -10.76 -10.97
C GLY A 123 -0.66 -10.74 -11.50
N HIS A 124 -1.57 -10.04 -10.82
CA HIS A 124 -3.01 -9.97 -11.16
C HIS A 124 -3.42 -8.52 -11.41
N GLN A 125 -4.59 -8.30 -12.03
CA GLN A 125 -5.14 -6.94 -12.04
C GLN A 125 -5.65 -6.58 -10.64
N PRO A 126 -5.39 -5.37 -10.12
CA PRO A 126 -5.80 -5.00 -8.76
C PRO A 126 -7.30 -5.25 -8.47
N GLY A 127 -8.18 -4.97 -9.44
CA GLY A 127 -9.62 -5.15 -9.29
C GLY A 127 -10.06 -6.60 -9.05
N GLU A 128 -9.28 -7.59 -9.49
CA GLU A 128 -9.57 -9.02 -9.27
C GLU A 128 -9.46 -9.38 -7.78
N ARG A 129 -8.55 -8.71 -7.07
CA ARG A 129 -8.28 -8.92 -5.64
C ARG A 129 -9.20 -8.11 -4.73
N MET A 130 -10.10 -7.31 -5.31
CA MET A 130 -11.02 -6.44 -4.59
C MET A 130 -12.45 -7.03 -4.48
N THR A 131 -12.66 -8.28 -4.90
CA THR A 131 -13.97 -8.94 -4.86
C THR A 131 -14.34 -9.56 -3.53
#